data_AF-A0A5H2YCT5-F1
#
_entry.id   AF-A0A5H2YCT5-F1
#
_cell.length_a   1.000
_cell.length_b   1.000
_cell.length_c   1.000
_cell.angle_alpha   90.00
_cell.angle_beta   90.00
_cell.angle_gamma   90.00
#
_symmetry.space_group_name_H-M   'P 1'
#
loop_
_entity.id
_entity.type
_entity.pdbx_description
1 polymer ?
#
loop_
_entity_poly.entity_id
_entity_poly.type
_entity_poly.pdbx_seq_one_letter_code
_entity_poly.pdbx_strand_id
1 'polypeptide(L)'
;MTLNDFLNHLAWIFKGYEALIVLWFLITQFPKYRWSLFYARHHTLNSLPLHEMHSCFMTALCYLFFFLYSSEIDNFIIRQLSAVDGQIKLFYLTAMINQFLFLVTLFSLHRFKGCFFSKTARVNIYTTLAVMALLFMQLVARGYFDYHELGMVYVFGGWACNIISVSALSIYPIRQTLGYFQKRSVA
;
A
#
# COMPACT_ATOMS: atom_id res chain seq x y z
N MET A 1 7.44 18.71 -19.69
CA MET A 1 7.32 17.69 -18.62
C MET A 1 7.10 16.35 -19.30
N THR A 2 8.02 15.41 -19.17
CA THR A 2 7.87 14.09 -19.79
C THR A 2 6.86 13.25 -19.00
N LEU A 3 6.35 12.17 -19.60
CA LEU A 3 5.46 11.24 -18.91
C LEU A 3 6.10 10.69 -17.63
N ASN A 4 7.39 10.33 -17.67
CA ASN A 4 8.12 9.86 -16.49
C ASN A 4 8.19 10.92 -15.39
N ASP A 5 8.44 12.19 -15.73
CA ASP A 5 8.47 13.27 -14.73
C ASP A 5 7.11 13.43 -14.04
N PHE A 6 6.02 13.35 -14.83
CA PHE A 6 4.67 13.39 -14.30
C PHE A 6 4.37 12.23 -13.36
N LEU A 7 4.69 11.00 -13.76
CA LEU A 7 4.47 9.81 -12.93
C LEU A 7 5.31 9.87 -11.64
N ASN A 8 6.55 10.36 -11.71
CA ASN A 8 7.41 10.54 -10.54
C ASN A 8 6.84 11.56 -9.55
N HIS A 9 6.36 12.71 -10.03
CA HIS A 9 5.69 13.70 -9.17
C HIS A 9 4.40 13.13 -8.56
N LEU A 10 3.59 12.42 -9.35
CA LEU A 10 2.37 11.78 -8.86
C LEU A 10 2.68 10.74 -7.78
N ALA A 11 3.79 9.99 -7.90
CA ALA A 11 4.19 9.00 -6.91
C ALA A 11 4.55 9.67 -5.57
N TRP A 12 5.23 10.83 -5.60
CA TRP A 12 5.50 11.62 -4.40
C TRP A 12 4.23 12.17 -3.76
N ILE A 13 3.25 12.61 -4.56
CA ILE A 13 1.94 13.04 -4.07
C ILE A 13 1.24 11.89 -3.33
N PHE A 14 1.29 10.67 -3.88
CA PHE A 14 0.65 9.50 -3.27
C PHE A 14 1.35 9.12 -1.96
N LYS A 15 2.69 9.08 -1.94
CA LYS A 15 3.47 8.88 -0.70
C LYS A 15 3.13 9.92 0.37
N GLY A 16 3.06 11.19 -0.01
CA GLY A 16 2.68 12.27 0.91
C GLY A 16 1.26 12.09 1.44
N TYR A 17 0.31 11.73 0.58
CA TYR A 17 -1.08 11.50 0.96
C TYR A 17 -1.25 10.28 1.87
N GLU A 18 -0.56 9.18 1.61
CA GLU A 18 -0.54 8.01 2.50
C GLU A 18 0.09 8.32 3.85
N ALA A 19 1.16 9.11 3.88
CA ALA A 19 1.74 9.61 5.12
C ALA A 19 0.73 10.45 5.91
N LEU A 20 -0.09 11.27 5.23
CA LEU A 20 -1.19 12.01 5.88
C LEU A 20 -2.28 11.08 6.43
N ILE A 21 -2.61 9.97 5.74
CA ILE A 21 -3.56 8.97 6.25
C ILE A 21 -3.02 8.34 7.55
N VAL A 22 -1.76 7.91 7.55
CA VAL A 22 -1.13 7.34 8.76
C VAL A 22 -1.08 8.39 9.87
N LEU A 23 -0.68 9.63 9.55
CA LEU A 23 -0.66 10.73 10.49
C LEU A 23 -2.04 11.02 11.08
N TRP A 24 -3.11 10.93 10.28
CA TRP A 24 -4.48 11.07 10.77
C TRP A 24 -4.82 10.01 11.82
N PHE A 25 -4.43 8.75 11.62
CA PHE A 25 -4.61 7.71 12.64
C PHE A 25 -3.83 8.03 13.91
N LEU A 26 -2.59 8.52 13.77
CA LEU A 26 -1.77 8.92 14.91
C LEU A 26 -2.37 10.11 15.66
N ILE A 27 -2.86 11.15 14.99
CA ILE A 27 -3.41 12.32 15.66
C ILE A 27 -4.77 12.01 16.31
N THR A 28 -5.64 11.25 15.63
CA THR A 28 -7.03 11.08 16.07
C THR A 28 -7.26 9.86 16.96
N GLN A 29 -6.56 8.76 16.71
CA GLN A 29 -6.78 7.48 17.40
C GLN A 29 -5.72 7.23 18.48
N PHE A 30 -4.47 7.65 18.29
CA PHE A 30 -3.41 7.43 19.29
C PHE A 30 -3.70 8.04 20.66
N PRO A 31 -4.30 9.25 20.81
CA PRO A 31 -4.61 9.77 22.14
C PRO A 31 -5.60 8.89 22.92
N LYS A 32 -6.49 8.19 22.21
CA LYS A 32 -7.53 7.33 22.80
C LYS A 32 -7.02 5.93 23.11
N TYR A 33 -6.28 5.33 22.18
CA TYR A 33 -5.86 3.92 22.25
C TYR A 33 -4.39 3.74 22.67
N ARG A 34 -3.57 4.79 22.60
CA ARG A 34 -2.13 4.77 22.93
C ARG A 34 -1.42 3.59 22.24
N TRP A 35 -0.61 2.86 23.00
CA TRP A 35 0.11 1.67 22.53
C TRP A 35 -0.80 0.51 22.13
N SER A 36 -2.07 0.48 22.55
CA SER A 36 -2.98 -0.56 22.06
C SER A 36 -3.24 -0.41 20.56
N LEU A 37 -3.13 0.80 19.99
CA LEU A 37 -3.21 1.01 18.54
C LEU A 37 -2.24 0.09 17.78
N PHE A 38 -1.00 -0.01 18.28
CA PHE A 38 0.08 -0.83 17.73
C PHE A 38 0.04 -2.27 18.25
N TYR A 39 -0.21 -2.47 19.54
CA TYR A 39 -0.02 -3.76 20.22
C TYR A 39 -1.31 -4.39 20.77
N ALA A 40 -2.49 -4.03 20.26
CA ALA A 40 -3.75 -4.66 20.66
C ALA A 40 -3.69 -6.19 20.52
N ARG A 41 -4.08 -6.88 21.59
CA ARG A 41 -4.16 -8.35 21.67
C ARG A 41 -5.61 -8.79 21.48
N HIS A 42 -5.84 -9.99 20.95
CA HIS A 42 -7.17 -10.54 20.65
C HIS A 42 -8.25 -10.26 21.73
N HIS A 43 -7.93 -10.42 23.02
CA HIS A 43 -8.84 -10.19 24.14
C HIS A 43 -9.27 -8.73 24.37
N THR A 44 -8.63 -7.77 23.69
CA THR A 44 -8.97 -6.34 23.78
C THR A 44 -9.87 -5.86 22.63
N LEU A 45 -10.07 -6.71 21.60
CA LEU A 45 -10.84 -6.39 20.41
C LEU A 45 -12.29 -6.89 20.52
N ASN A 46 -13.07 -6.23 21.38
CA ASN A 46 -14.42 -6.70 21.74
C ASN A 46 -15.53 -6.21 20.79
N SER A 47 -15.23 -5.35 19.81
CA SER A 47 -16.25 -4.77 18.93
C SER A 47 -15.80 -4.70 17.47
N LEU A 48 -16.75 -4.95 16.55
CA LEU A 48 -16.51 -4.91 15.09
C LEU A 48 -15.89 -3.57 14.60
N PRO A 49 -16.32 -2.38 15.11
CA PRO A 49 -15.69 -1.12 14.72
C PRO A 49 -14.22 -1.03 15.12
N LEU A 50 -13.85 -1.63 16.26
CA LEU A 50 -12.47 -1.64 16.74
C LEU A 50 -11.59 -2.55 15.86
N HIS A 51 -12.12 -3.73 15.49
CA HIS A 51 -11.47 -4.62 14.51
C HIS A 51 -11.21 -3.90 13.18
N GLU A 52 -12.22 -3.19 12.66
CA GLU A 52 -12.08 -2.42 11.41
C GLU A 52 -11.02 -1.33 11.54
N MET A 53 -11.03 -0.55 12.63
CA MET A 53 -10.06 0.51 12.88
C MET A 53 -8.62 -0.02 12.89
N HIS A 54 -8.34 -1.10 13.63
CA HIS A 54 -6.99 -1.64 13.74
C HIS A 54 -6.54 -2.26 12.41
N SER A 55 -7.44 -2.91 11.69
CA SER A 55 -7.15 -3.44 10.36
C SER A 55 -6.79 -2.32 9.37
N CYS A 56 -7.58 -1.25 9.32
CA CYS A 56 -7.31 -0.11 8.44
C CYS A 56 -5.98 0.59 8.80
N PHE A 57 -5.73 0.80 10.09
CA PHE A 57 -4.47 1.39 10.56
C PHE A 57 -3.26 0.54 10.16
N MET A 58 -3.30 -0.77 10.42
CA MET A 58 -2.20 -1.69 10.09
C MET A 58 -1.98 -1.77 8.59
N THR A 59 -3.05 -1.81 7.80
CA THR A 59 -2.95 -1.79 6.35
C THR A 59 -2.29 -0.51 5.86
N ALA A 60 -2.71 0.66 6.34
CA ALA A 60 -2.13 1.95 5.96
C ALA A 60 -0.64 2.04 6.34
N LEU A 61 -0.29 1.59 7.54
CA LEU A 61 1.09 1.61 8.04
C LEU A 61 1.99 0.69 7.22
N CYS A 62 1.56 -0.55 6.96
CA CYS A 62 2.31 -1.48 6.12
C CYS A 62 2.44 -0.97 4.70
N TYR A 63 1.36 -0.46 4.11
CA TYR A 63 1.38 0.04 2.73
C TYR A 63 2.40 1.17 2.59
N LEU A 64 2.38 2.16 3.49
CA LEU A 64 3.34 3.25 3.51
C LEU A 64 4.79 2.75 3.66
N PHE A 65 5.03 1.85 4.61
CA PHE A 65 6.38 1.31 4.86
C PHE A 65 6.92 0.58 3.62
N PHE A 66 6.14 -0.31 3.04
CA PHE A 66 6.54 -1.07 1.85
C PHE A 66 6.65 -0.20 0.61
N PHE A 67 5.85 0.87 0.49
CA PHE A 67 5.96 1.80 -0.64
C PHE A 67 7.24 2.65 -0.58
N LEU A 68 7.61 3.12 0.61
CA LEU A 68 8.89 3.82 0.81
C LEU A 68 10.07 2.88 0.59
N TYR A 69 10.03 1.70 1.20
CA TYR A 69 11.08 0.69 1.08
C TYR A 69 11.30 0.24 -0.38
N SER A 70 10.21 0.01 -1.13
CA SER A 70 10.28 -0.35 -2.55
C SER A 70 11.04 0.70 -3.35
N SER A 71 10.77 1.99 -3.11
CA SER A 71 11.42 3.04 -3.90
C SER A 71 12.92 3.15 -3.66
N GLU A 72 13.40 2.81 -2.46
CA GLU A 72 14.83 2.77 -2.17
C GLU A 72 15.51 1.56 -2.81
N ILE A 73 14.85 0.40 -2.80
CA ILE A 73 15.33 -0.79 -3.51
C ILE A 73 15.44 -0.52 -5.02
N ASP A 74 14.41 0.06 -5.61
CA ASP A 74 14.36 0.33 -7.05
C ASP A 74 15.53 1.25 -7.46
N ASN A 75 15.76 2.32 -6.69
CA ASN A 75 16.90 3.22 -6.88
C ASN A 75 18.25 2.50 -6.72
N PHE A 76 18.36 1.59 -5.75
CA PHE A 76 19.58 0.81 -5.53
C PHE A 76 19.89 -0.11 -6.71
N ILE A 77 18.89 -0.87 -7.19
CA ILE A 77 19.05 -1.79 -8.34
C ILE A 77 19.48 -1.01 -9.57
N ILE A 78 18.85 0.14 -9.83
CA ILE A 78 19.15 0.96 -11.01
C ILE A 78 20.59 1.51 -10.99
N ARG A 79 21.13 1.80 -9.81
CA ARG A 79 22.48 2.37 -9.68
C ARG A 79 23.60 1.33 -9.73
N GLN A 80 23.34 0.08 -9.31
CA GLN A 80 24.40 -0.92 -9.09
C GLN A 80 24.63 -1.87 -10.26
N LEU A 81 23.65 -2.09 -11.14
CA LEU A 81 23.82 -2.97 -12.29
C LEU A 81 24.21 -2.19 -13.55
N SER A 82 25.32 -2.60 -14.17
CA SER A 82 25.79 -2.05 -15.46
C SER A 82 25.20 -2.75 -16.69
N ALA A 83 24.73 -4.00 -16.53
CA ALA A 83 24.12 -4.77 -17.61
C ALA A 83 22.58 -4.61 -17.60
N VAL A 84 22.05 -4.03 -18.68
CA VAL A 84 20.63 -3.68 -18.84
C VAL A 84 19.72 -4.91 -18.69
N ASP A 85 20.06 -6.04 -19.31
CA ASP A 85 19.24 -7.26 -19.26
C ASP A 85 19.13 -7.86 -17.85
N GLY A 86 20.24 -7.85 -17.11
CA GLY A 86 20.26 -8.31 -15.72
C GLY A 86 19.46 -7.39 -14.81
N GLN A 87 19.52 -6.08 -15.08
CA GLN A 87 18.83 -5.05 -14.32
C GLN A 87 17.30 -5.17 -14.45
N ILE A 88 16.79 -5.39 -15.67
CA ILE A 88 15.34 -5.52 -15.92
C ILE A 88 14.77 -6.75 -15.18
N LYS A 89 15.44 -7.90 -15.29
CA LYS A 89 15.01 -9.14 -14.62
C LYS A 89 15.02 -8.98 -13.09
N LEU A 90 16.13 -8.44 -12.56
CA LEU A 90 16.30 -8.25 -11.13
C LEU A 90 15.30 -7.24 -10.56
N PHE A 91 15.02 -6.17 -11.31
CA PHE A 91 14.04 -5.15 -10.94
C PHE A 91 12.65 -5.78 -10.74
N TYR A 92 12.12 -6.48 -11.75
CA TYR A 92 10.79 -7.07 -11.65
C TYR A 92 10.70 -8.19 -10.62
N LEU A 93 11.74 -9.03 -10.52
CA LEU A 93 11.80 -10.08 -9.50
C LEU A 93 11.79 -9.49 -8.08
N THR A 94 12.61 -8.48 -7.83
CA THR A 94 12.70 -7.85 -6.50
C THR A 94 11.41 -7.10 -6.16
N ALA A 95 10.79 -6.42 -7.13
CA ALA A 95 9.49 -5.79 -6.96
C ALA A 95 8.40 -6.82 -6.58
N MET A 96 8.37 -7.99 -7.24
CA MET A 96 7.45 -9.08 -6.88
C MET A 96 7.70 -9.61 -5.47
N ILE A 97 8.97 -9.82 -5.10
CA ILE A 97 9.34 -10.26 -3.74
C ILE A 97 8.87 -9.22 -2.71
N ASN A 98 9.05 -7.93 -2.99
CA ASN A 98 8.59 -6.87 -2.10
C ASN A 98 7.06 -6.88 -1.90
N GLN A 99 6.29 -7.06 -2.98
CA GLN A 99 4.83 -7.21 -2.90
C GLN A 99 4.41 -8.45 -2.11
N PHE A 100 5.12 -9.57 -2.27
CA PHE A 100 4.89 -10.79 -1.51
C PHE A 100 5.18 -10.58 -0.01
N LEU A 101 6.29 -9.91 0.33
CA LEU A 101 6.65 -9.56 1.70
C LEU A 101 5.63 -8.63 2.36
N PHE A 102 5.06 -7.70 1.59
CA PHE A 102 3.95 -6.86 2.05
C PHE A 102 2.75 -7.72 2.45
N LEU A 103 2.31 -8.65 1.58
CA LEU A 103 1.19 -9.55 1.88
C LEU A 103 1.49 -10.40 3.13
N VAL A 104 2.64 -11.05 3.18
CA VAL A 104 3.04 -11.89 4.33
C VAL A 104 3.04 -11.07 5.62
N THR A 105 3.59 -9.86 5.61
CA THR A 105 3.59 -8.96 6.76
C THR A 105 2.17 -8.60 7.19
N LEU A 106 1.31 -8.21 6.24
CA LEU A 106 -0.07 -7.82 6.53
C LEU A 106 -0.87 -9.00 7.12
N PHE A 107 -0.79 -10.18 6.51
CA PHE A 107 -1.43 -11.40 7.00
C PHE A 107 -0.92 -11.79 8.39
N SER A 108 0.40 -11.70 8.61
CA SER A 108 1.01 -12.01 9.89
C SER A 108 0.51 -11.06 10.98
N LEU A 109 0.51 -9.75 10.73
CA LEU A 109 0.01 -8.76 11.69
C LEU A 109 -1.47 -8.98 12.04
N HIS A 110 -2.28 -9.30 11.03
CA HIS A 110 -3.69 -9.65 11.24
C HIS A 110 -3.85 -10.89 12.12
N ARG A 111 -3.05 -11.93 11.86
CA ARG A 111 -3.06 -13.17 12.65
C ARG A 111 -2.56 -12.96 14.08
N PHE A 112 -1.46 -12.22 14.28
CA PHE A 112 -0.90 -11.93 15.61
C PHE A 112 -1.88 -11.13 16.47
N LYS A 113 -2.61 -10.18 15.87
CA LYS A 113 -3.63 -9.39 16.58
C LYS A 113 -4.94 -10.15 16.79
N GLY A 114 -5.23 -11.13 15.94
CA GLY A 114 -6.52 -11.81 15.90
C GLY A 114 -7.64 -10.88 15.41
N CYS A 115 -7.34 -9.97 14.48
CA CYS A 115 -8.33 -9.05 13.93
C CYS A 115 -8.82 -9.46 12.54
N PHE A 116 -10.10 -9.24 12.26
CA PHE A 116 -10.67 -9.50 10.94
C PHE A 116 -10.14 -8.51 9.89
N PHE A 117 -10.01 -8.97 8.65
CA PHE A 117 -9.67 -8.10 7.52
C PHE A 117 -10.83 -7.14 7.23
N SER A 118 -10.56 -5.83 7.32
CA SER A 118 -11.50 -4.81 6.89
C SER A 118 -11.74 -4.89 5.37
N LYS A 119 -12.75 -4.18 4.88
CA LYS A 119 -12.95 -4.00 3.44
C LYS A 119 -11.72 -3.38 2.79
N THR A 120 -11.13 -2.35 3.42
CA THR A 120 -9.90 -1.70 2.98
C THR A 120 -8.73 -2.67 2.87
N ALA A 121 -8.51 -3.52 3.89
CA ALA A 121 -7.43 -4.51 3.86
C ALA A 121 -7.60 -5.51 2.71
N ARG A 122 -8.83 -5.99 2.49
CA ARG A 122 -9.13 -6.91 1.38
C ARG A 122 -8.89 -6.28 0.01
N VAL A 123 -9.33 -5.02 -0.19
CA VAL A 123 -9.09 -4.31 -1.45
C VAL A 123 -7.59 -4.19 -1.72
N ASN A 124 -6.80 -3.79 -0.73
CA ASN A 124 -5.34 -3.71 -0.87
C ASN A 124 -4.68 -5.07 -1.15
N ILE A 125 -5.17 -6.17 -0.56
CA ILE A 125 -4.69 -7.51 -0.88
C ILE A 125 -4.97 -7.85 -2.35
N TYR A 126 -6.19 -7.60 -2.83
CA TYR A 126 -6.55 -7.90 -4.22
C TYR A 126 -5.80 -7.02 -5.23
N THR A 127 -5.62 -5.73 -4.96
CA THR A 127 -4.83 -4.85 -5.83
C THR A 127 -3.37 -5.24 -5.83
N THR A 128 -2.78 -5.62 -4.69
CA THR A 128 -1.42 -6.16 -4.65
C THR A 128 -1.27 -7.43 -5.49
N LEU A 129 -2.21 -8.38 -5.40
CA LEU A 129 -2.18 -9.57 -6.25
C LEU A 129 -2.25 -9.24 -7.75
N ALA A 130 -3.07 -8.24 -8.12
CA ALA A 130 -3.12 -7.75 -9.50
C ALA A 130 -1.78 -7.11 -9.93
N VAL A 131 -1.15 -6.32 -9.07
CA VAL A 131 0.19 -5.75 -9.33
C VAL A 131 1.23 -6.85 -9.49
N MET A 132 1.22 -7.89 -8.65
CA MET A 132 2.13 -9.04 -8.79
C MET A 132 1.96 -9.74 -10.15
N ALA A 133 0.72 -9.91 -10.62
CA ALA A 133 0.46 -10.47 -11.94
C ALA A 133 1.01 -9.55 -13.06
N LEU A 134 0.83 -8.24 -12.95
CA LEU A 134 1.41 -7.27 -13.90
C LEU A 134 2.94 -7.30 -13.91
N LEU A 135 3.57 -7.42 -12.74
CA LEU A 135 5.03 -7.53 -12.61
C LEU A 135 5.54 -8.86 -13.20
N PHE A 136 4.83 -9.96 -12.99
CA PHE A 136 5.17 -11.24 -13.58
C PHE A 136 5.08 -11.20 -15.11
N MET A 137 4.01 -10.62 -15.66
CA MET A 137 3.89 -10.42 -17.10
C MET A 137 5.01 -9.55 -17.66
N GLN A 138 5.40 -8.49 -16.95
CA GLN A 138 6.53 -7.64 -17.34
C GLN A 138 7.87 -8.37 -17.28
N LEU A 139 8.10 -9.18 -16.25
CA LEU A 139 9.30 -10.00 -16.12
C LEU A 139 9.43 -10.95 -17.31
N VAL A 140 8.35 -11.63 -17.69
CA VAL A 140 8.33 -12.52 -18.86
C VAL A 140 8.54 -11.72 -20.14
N ALA A 141 7.69 -10.74 -20.42
CA ALA A 141 7.70 -9.99 -21.67
C ALA A 141 9.01 -9.23 -21.88
N ARG A 142 9.41 -8.36 -20.94
CA ARG A 142 10.59 -7.51 -21.08
C ARG A 142 11.87 -8.19 -20.63
N GLY A 143 11.81 -8.98 -19.56
CA GLY A 143 12.98 -9.65 -19.03
C GLY A 143 13.45 -10.82 -19.90
N TYR A 144 12.54 -11.66 -20.39
CA TYR A 144 12.93 -12.89 -21.12
C TYR A 144 12.72 -12.81 -22.63
N PHE A 145 11.73 -12.06 -23.11
CA PHE A 145 11.39 -11.97 -24.54
C PHE A 145 11.72 -10.62 -25.19
N ASP A 146 12.26 -9.65 -24.43
CA ASP A 146 12.58 -8.30 -24.91
C ASP A 146 11.39 -7.55 -25.56
N TYR A 147 10.16 -7.90 -25.16
CA TYR A 147 8.93 -7.38 -25.74
C TYR A 147 8.40 -6.14 -25.00
N HIS A 148 8.30 -5.03 -25.71
CA HIS A 148 8.06 -3.69 -25.13
C HIS A 148 6.68 -3.08 -25.41
N GLU A 149 5.92 -3.63 -26.36
CA GLU A 149 4.67 -3.03 -26.87
C GLU A 149 3.55 -2.89 -25.83
N LEU A 150 3.58 -3.68 -24.75
CA LEU A 150 2.60 -3.62 -23.67
C LEU A 150 2.89 -2.53 -22.62
N GLY A 151 3.88 -1.65 -22.87
CA GLY A 151 4.33 -0.67 -21.89
C GLY A 151 3.23 0.21 -21.32
N MET A 152 2.33 0.71 -22.16
CA MET A 152 1.22 1.55 -21.71
C MET A 152 0.23 0.77 -20.82
N VAL A 153 -0.03 -0.51 -21.13
CA VAL A 153 -0.91 -1.37 -20.33
C VAL A 153 -0.35 -1.53 -18.92
N TYR A 154 0.95 -1.75 -18.79
CA TYR A 154 1.60 -1.90 -17.49
C TYR A 154 1.61 -0.61 -16.67
N VAL A 155 1.86 0.53 -17.32
CA VAL A 155 1.82 1.84 -16.66
C VAL A 155 0.41 2.11 -16.13
N PHE A 156 -0.62 2.04 -16.98
CA PHE A 156 -1.99 2.31 -16.54
C PHE A 156 -2.49 1.30 -15.52
N GLY A 157 -2.17 0.01 -15.69
CA GLY A 157 -2.55 -1.04 -14.75
C GLY A 157 -1.94 -0.82 -13.36
N GLY A 158 -0.65 -0.50 -13.29
CA GLY A 158 0.03 -0.20 -12.02
C GLY A 158 -0.53 1.05 -11.34
N TRP A 159 -0.82 2.10 -12.11
CA TRP A 159 -1.42 3.33 -11.58
C TRP A 159 -2.86 3.14 -11.12
N ALA A 160 -3.68 2.40 -11.86
CA ALA A 160 -5.04 2.06 -11.45
C ALA A 160 -5.04 1.31 -10.11
N CYS A 161 -4.15 0.32 -9.94
CA CYS A 161 -4.01 -0.40 -8.68
C CYS A 161 -3.63 0.53 -7.52
N ASN A 162 -2.66 1.43 -7.71
CA ASN A 162 -2.28 2.41 -6.69
C ASN A 162 -3.43 3.35 -6.31
N ILE A 163 -4.16 3.88 -7.30
CA ILE A 163 -5.32 4.76 -7.06
C ILE A 163 -6.40 4.02 -6.25
N ILE A 164 -6.71 2.77 -6.61
CA ILE A 164 -7.70 1.96 -5.89
C ILE A 164 -7.23 1.70 -4.45
N SER A 165 -5.97 1.33 -4.25
CA SER A 165 -5.37 1.09 -2.93
C SER A 165 -5.46 2.33 -2.03
N VAL A 166 -5.00 3.48 -2.53
CA VAL A 166 -5.00 4.75 -1.78
C VAL A 166 -6.43 5.22 -1.48
N SER A 167 -7.35 5.05 -2.43
CA SER A 167 -8.77 5.36 -2.23
C SER A 167 -9.38 4.46 -1.15
N ALA A 168 -9.03 3.16 -1.13
CA ALA A 168 -9.52 2.25 -0.10
C ALA A 168 -8.99 2.62 1.30
N LEU A 169 -7.75 3.10 1.39
CA LEU A 169 -7.13 3.57 2.64
C LEU A 169 -7.80 4.85 3.17
N SER A 170 -8.26 5.75 2.29
CA SER A 170 -8.84 7.04 2.68
C SER A 170 -10.29 6.94 3.16
N ILE A 171 -11.04 5.91 2.76
CA ILE A 171 -12.46 5.73 3.12
C ILE A 171 -12.69 5.78 4.64
N TYR A 172 -11.88 5.09 5.43
CA TYR A 172 -12.10 5.01 6.88
C TYR A 172 -11.88 6.37 7.56
N PRO A 173 -10.74 7.06 7.38
CA PRO A 173 -10.53 8.42 7.89
C PRO A 173 -11.61 9.41 7.48
N ILE A 174 -12.01 9.40 6.20
CA ILE A 174 -13.03 10.32 5.67
C ILE A 174 -14.37 10.06 6.37
N ARG A 175 -14.80 8.80 6.45
CA ARG A 175 -16.07 8.42 7.09
C ARG A 175 -16.10 8.82 8.57
N GLN A 176 -15.01 8.61 9.31
CA GLN A 176 -14.92 9.00 10.71
C GLN A 176 -14.94 10.53 10.90
N THR A 177 -14.23 11.25 10.03
CA THR A 177 -14.16 12.72 10.09
C THR A 177 -15.51 13.36 9.76
N LEU A 178 -16.18 12.89 8.72
CA LEU A 178 -17.54 13.34 8.36
C LEU A 178 -18.55 13.05 9.47
N GLY A 179 -18.50 11.85 10.06
CA GLY A 179 -19.38 11.49 11.18
C GLY A 179 -19.16 12.34 12.43
N TYR A 180 -17.93 12.81 12.66
CA TYR A 180 -17.64 13.76 13.74
C TYR A 180 -18.30 15.13 13.51
N PHE A 181 -18.21 15.68 12.30
CA PHE A 181 -18.82 16.96 11.97
C PHE A 181 -20.35 16.92 11.99
N GLN A 182 -20.96 15.83 11.49
CA GLN A 182 -22.41 15.65 11.54
C GLN A 182 -22.96 15.59 12.96
N LYS A 183 -22.24 14.96 13.90
CA LYS A 183 -22.65 14.95 15.31
C LYS A 183 -22.56 16.33 15.96
N ARG A 184 -21.59 17.14 15.54
CA ARG A 184 -21.42 18.51 16.05
C ARG A 184 -22.44 19.49 15.46
N SER A 185 -22.97 19.26 14.26
CA SER A 185 -24.01 20.12 13.67
C SER A 185 -25.41 19.91 14.26
N VAL A 186 -25.63 18.80 14.96
CA VAL A 186 -26.92 18.43 15.58
C VAL A 186 -26.94 18.71 17.10
N ALA A 187 -25.78 18.98 17.69
CA ALA A 187 -25.61 19.35 19.10
C ALA A 187 -25.55 20.87 19.27
#